data_AF-A0A1H7N6N6-F1
#
_entry.id   AF-A0A1H7N6N6-F1
#
_cell.length_a   1.000
_cell.length_b   1.000
_cell.length_c   1.000
_cell.angle_alpha   90.00
_cell.angle_beta   90.00
_cell.angle_gamma   90.00
#
_symmetry.space_group_name_H-M   'P 1'
#
loop_
_entity.id
_entity.type
_entity.pdbx_description
1 polymer ?
#
loop_
_entity_poly.entity_id
_entity_poly.type
_entity_poly.pdbx_seq_one_letter_code
_entity_poly.pdbx_strand_id
1 'polypeptide(L)'
;MSRTTPIRFGDTMFWAYDVALGVLFAEAIHVAERSLEDPQPSWRSDLIQEMRVNAVVGSSLSVLLDPLDADQRAALLTWVQEACSRLTARGGVSAAEVASWDVLDGESIHLRGAGHVAAGPVAELGEAIRLLLAGALPPAPEGQHWYYGTPSGRSSI
;
A
#
# COMPACT_ATOMS: atom_id res chain seq x y z
N MET A 1 17.50 -0.73 9.83
CA MET A 1 16.19 -1.26 9.39
C MET A 1 16.12 -1.17 7.87
N SER A 2 15.57 -2.18 7.20
CA SER A 2 15.35 -2.15 5.74
C SER A 2 14.41 -1.00 5.38
N ARG A 3 14.41 -0.58 4.11
CA ARG A 3 13.43 0.38 3.55
C ARG A 3 12.39 -0.32 2.66
N THR A 4 12.46 -1.65 2.62
CA THR A 4 11.64 -2.46 1.72
C THR A 4 10.70 -3.36 2.51
N THR A 5 9.47 -3.49 2.01
CA THR A 5 8.46 -4.42 2.51
C THR A 5 8.11 -5.38 1.37
N PRO A 6 8.21 -6.70 1.54
CA PRO A 6 7.82 -7.63 0.50
C PRO A 6 6.28 -7.73 0.44
N ILE A 7 5.73 -7.71 -0.77
CA ILE A 7 4.32 -7.99 -1.04
C ILE A 7 4.26 -9.31 -1.82
N ARG A 8 3.48 -10.27 -1.32
CA ARG A 8 3.46 -11.65 -1.81
C ARG A 8 2.05 -12.13 -2.12
N PHE A 9 1.93 -12.88 -3.21
CA PHE A 9 0.72 -13.61 -3.58
C PHE A 9 1.11 -14.87 -4.37
N GLY A 10 0.75 -16.03 -3.86
CA GLY A 10 1.25 -17.32 -4.32
C GLY A 10 2.78 -17.36 -4.31
N ASP A 11 3.36 -17.81 -5.42
CA ASP A 11 4.81 -17.84 -5.61
C ASP A 11 5.39 -16.52 -6.15
N THR A 12 4.55 -15.51 -6.39
CA THR A 12 4.98 -14.22 -6.95
C THR A 12 5.12 -13.17 -5.85
N MET A 13 6.15 -12.33 -5.98
CA MET A 13 6.39 -11.24 -5.04
C MET A 13 7.11 -10.06 -5.70
N PHE A 14 6.98 -8.88 -5.08
CA PHE A 14 7.84 -7.73 -5.34
C PHE A 14 8.16 -6.99 -4.02
N TRP A 15 9.16 -6.13 -4.03
CA TRP A 15 9.47 -5.24 -2.92
C TRP A 15 8.76 -3.90 -3.08
N ALA A 16 8.16 -3.39 -2.02
CA ALA A 16 7.60 -2.04 -1.96
C ALA A 16 8.49 -1.14 -1.11
N TYR A 17 8.65 0.12 -1.51
CA TYR A 17 9.24 1.14 -0.65
C TYR A 17 8.27 1.41 0.50
N ASP A 18 8.73 1.23 1.74
CA ASP A 18 7.87 1.24 2.91
C ASP A 18 7.13 2.56 3.13
N VAL A 19 7.76 3.70 2.82
CA VAL A 19 7.10 5.02 2.87
C VAL A 19 5.93 5.10 1.90
N ALA A 20 6.11 4.65 0.65
CA ALA A 20 5.05 4.68 -0.36
C ALA A 20 3.92 3.70 0.00
N LEU A 21 4.27 2.53 0.53
CA LEU A 21 3.30 1.55 1.02
C LEU A 21 2.48 2.11 2.19
N GLY A 22 3.14 2.76 3.15
CA GLY A 22 2.47 3.39 4.29
C GLY A 22 1.47 4.44 3.86
N VAL A 23 1.89 5.36 2.97
CA VAL A 23 1.00 6.39 2.41
C VAL A 23 -0.18 5.78 1.67
N LEU A 24 0.07 4.76 0.83
CA LEU A 24 -0.98 4.07 0.10
C LEU A 24 -2.02 3.45 1.03
N PHE A 25 -1.55 2.72 2.04
CA PHE A 25 -2.42 2.01 2.97
C PHE A 25 -3.21 2.96 3.87
N ALA A 26 -2.61 4.03 4.39
CA ALA A 26 -3.36 5.02 5.18
C ALA A 26 -4.45 5.70 4.36
N GLU A 27 -4.16 6.13 3.13
CA GLU A 27 -5.19 6.71 2.26
C GLU A 27 -6.28 5.68 1.91
N ALA A 28 -5.90 4.41 1.65
CA ALA A 28 -6.86 3.35 1.38
C ALA A 28 -7.74 3.02 2.62
N ILE A 29 -7.19 3.11 3.83
CA ILE A 29 -7.97 3.02 5.08
C ILE A 29 -8.98 4.16 5.15
N HIS A 30 -8.58 5.40 4.87
CA HIS A 30 -9.52 6.53 4.83
C HIS A 30 -10.62 6.37 3.77
N VAL A 31 -10.32 5.72 2.64
CA VAL A 31 -11.34 5.33 1.65
C VAL A 31 -12.29 4.29 2.24
N ALA A 32 -11.75 3.23 2.85
CA ALA A 32 -12.53 2.16 3.45
C ALA A 32 -13.45 2.71 4.54
N GLU A 33 -12.96 3.52 5.47
CA GLU A 33 -13.78 4.03 6.58
C GLU A 33 -14.91 4.97 6.14
N ARG A 34 -14.77 5.62 4.99
CA ARG A 34 -15.79 6.49 4.40
C ARG A 34 -16.82 5.75 3.54
N SER A 35 -16.56 4.49 3.18
CA SER A 35 -17.49 3.70 2.38
C SER A 35 -18.66 3.21 3.26
N LEU A 36 -19.86 3.72 2.98
CA LEU A 36 -21.09 3.56 3.77
C LEU A 36 -21.89 2.29 3.46
N GLU A 37 -21.24 1.18 3.07
CA GLU A 37 -21.99 -0.06 2.79
C GLU A 37 -22.62 -0.63 4.08
N ASP A 38 -23.93 -0.82 4.10
CA ASP A 38 -24.67 -1.39 5.24
C ASP A 38 -25.49 -2.61 4.77
N PRO A 39 -25.30 -3.80 5.35
CA PRO A 39 -24.38 -4.15 6.44
C PRO A 39 -22.92 -4.27 5.99
N GLN A 40 -22.01 -3.85 6.87
CA GLN A 40 -20.58 -4.04 6.68
C GLN A 40 -20.20 -5.51 6.88
N PRO A 41 -19.34 -6.08 6.01
CA PRO A 41 -18.80 -7.42 6.21
C PRO A 41 -18.01 -7.54 7.52
N SER A 42 -18.16 -8.65 8.24
CA SER A 42 -17.51 -8.85 9.55
C SER A 42 -15.99 -8.89 9.49
N TRP A 43 -15.40 -9.22 8.33
CA TRP A 43 -13.95 -9.25 8.14
C TRP A 43 -13.32 -7.86 7.94
N ARG A 44 -14.12 -6.82 7.69
CA ARG A 44 -13.63 -5.49 7.28
C ARG A 44 -12.73 -4.85 8.32
N SER A 45 -13.11 -4.92 9.59
CA SER A 45 -12.33 -4.36 10.70
C SER A 45 -10.95 -4.98 10.79
N ASP A 46 -10.87 -6.29 10.60
CA ASP A 46 -9.63 -7.05 10.74
C ASP A 46 -8.67 -6.71 9.60
N LEU A 47 -9.20 -6.63 8.36
CA LEU A 47 -8.40 -6.21 7.21
C LEU A 47 -7.89 -4.76 7.35
N ILE A 48 -8.74 -3.83 7.79
CA ILE A 48 -8.31 -2.44 8.07
C ILE A 48 -7.22 -2.42 9.14
N GLN A 49 -7.35 -3.22 10.19
CA GLN A 49 -6.34 -3.28 11.26
C GLN A 49 -5.01 -3.84 10.74
N GLU A 50 -5.01 -4.87 9.92
CA GLU A 50 -3.81 -5.38 9.26
C GLU A 50 -3.14 -4.32 8.37
N MET A 51 -3.93 -3.54 7.63
CA MET A 51 -3.42 -2.43 6.83
C MET A 51 -2.80 -1.34 7.70
N ARG A 52 -3.42 -0.98 8.84
CA ARG A 52 -2.89 0.01 9.79
C ARG A 52 -1.51 -0.41 10.32
N VAL A 53 -1.40 -1.67 10.74
CA VAL A 53 -0.13 -2.26 11.19
C VAL A 53 0.93 -2.21 10.08
N ASN A 54 0.60 -2.64 8.86
CA ASN A 54 1.55 -2.57 7.75
C ASN A 54 1.95 -1.13 7.39
N ALA A 55 1.03 -0.17 7.51
CA ALA A 55 1.30 1.22 7.19
C ALA A 55 2.31 1.89 8.14
N VAL A 56 2.26 1.54 9.43
CA VAL A 56 3.12 2.12 10.47
C VAL A 56 4.41 1.31 10.67
N VAL A 57 4.31 -0.02 10.71
CA VAL A 57 5.46 -0.90 10.98
C VAL A 57 6.32 -1.13 9.73
N GLY A 58 5.71 -1.07 8.54
CA GLY A 58 6.37 -1.08 7.24
C GLY A 58 7.35 -2.25 7.07
N SER A 59 8.63 -1.92 6.86
CA SER A 59 9.73 -2.84 6.52
C SER A 59 9.98 -4.02 7.48
N SER A 60 9.34 -4.04 8.65
CA SER A 60 9.50 -5.15 9.60
C SER A 60 8.51 -6.29 9.37
N LEU A 61 7.56 -6.11 8.44
CA LEU A 61 6.52 -7.08 8.12
C LEU A 61 6.50 -7.38 6.61
N SER A 62 5.83 -8.49 6.27
CA SER A 62 5.48 -8.83 4.89
C SER A 62 3.99 -8.63 4.69
N VAL A 63 3.59 -8.07 3.54
CA VAL A 63 2.19 -8.04 3.14
C VAL A 63 1.89 -9.36 2.42
N LEU A 64 1.10 -10.22 3.06
CA LEU A 64 0.67 -11.51 2.52
C LEU A 64 -0.76 -11.38 2.00
N LEU A 65 -0.96 -11.62 0.71
CA LEU A 65 -2.28 -11.52 0.08
C LEU A 65 -2.98 -12.88 -0.05
N ASP A 66 -2.25 -13.98 0.14
CA ASP A 66 -2.78 -15.35 0.10
C ASP A 66 -3.88 -15.63 1.11
N PRO A 67 -3.79 -15.17 2.39
CA PRO A 67 -4.83 -15.42 3.38
C PRO A 67 -6.17 -14.74 3.06
N LEU A 68 -6.15 -13.69 2.23
CA LEU A 68 -7.36 -12.98 1.85
C LEU A 68 -8.20 -13.85 0.91
N ASP A 69 -9.52 -13.87 1.10
CA ASP A 69 -10.44 -14.46 0.14
C ASP A 69 -10.71 -13.52 -1.06
N ALA A 70 -11.57 -13.96 -1.99
CA ALA A 70 -11.88 -13.19 -3.20
C ALA A 70 -12.54 -11.84 -2.90
N ASP A 71 -13.44 -11.78 -1.92
CA ASP A 71 -14.19 -10.57 -1.58
C ASP A 71 -13.28 -9.56 -0.87
N GLN A 72 -12.44 -10.04 0.05
CA GLN A 72 -11.43 -9.24 0.72
C GLN A 72 -10.41 -8.65 -0.26
N ARG A 73 -9.93 -9.44 -1.22
CA ARG A 73 -9.02 -8.95 -2.28
C ARG A 73 -9.69 -7.91 -3.17
N ALA A 74 -10.94 -8.13 -3.56
CA ALA A 74 -11.68 -7.18 -4.37
C ALA A 74 -11.85 -5.84 -3.64
N ALA A 75 -12.25 -5.88 -2.36
CA ALA A 75 -12.39 -4.69 -1.54
C ALA A 75 -11.06 -3.94 -1.35
N LEU A 76 -9.98 -4.66 -1.02
CA LEU A 76 -8.64 -4.09 -0.92
C LEU A 76 -8.25 -3.37 -2.22
N LEU A 77 -8.47 -4.00 -3.37
CA LEU A 77 -8.18 -3.39 -4.67
C LEU A 77 -9.00 -2.13 -4.92
N THR A 78 -10.29 -2.15 -4.62
CA THR A 78 -11.15 -0.96 -4.74
C THR A 78 -10.62 0.19 -3.89
N TRP A 79 -10.26 -0.06 -2.64
CA TRP A 79 -9.74 0.98 -1.74
C TRP A 79 -8.39 1.51 -2.18
N VAL A 80 -7.47 0.63 -2.59
CA VAL A 80 -6.15 0.98 -3.12
C VAL A 80 -6.26 1.83 -4.39
N GLN A 81 -7.15 1.46 -5.33
CA GLN A 81 -7.32 2.20 -6.57
C GLN A 81 -7.91 3.60 -6.35
N GLU A 82 -8.93 3.70 -5.50
CA GLU A 82 -9.51 4.99 -5.13
C GLU A 82 -8.49 5.86 -4.37
N ALA A 83 -7.69 5.28 -3.48
CA ALA A 83 -6.60 5.98 -2.82
C ALA A 83 -5.57 6.52 -3.83
N CYS A 84 -5.13 5.69 -4.78
CA CYS A 84 -4.24 6.12 -5.86
C CYS A 84 -4.84 7.27 -6.67
N SER A 85 -6.14 7.20 -6.99
CA SER A 85 -6.86 8.27 -7.70
C SER A 85 -6.83 9.59 -6.92
N ARG A 86 -7.16 9.57 -5.63
CA ARG A 86 -7.15 10.75 -4.75
C ARG A 86 -5.77 11.35 -4.56
N LEU A 87 -4.74 10.51 -4.38
CA LEU A 87 -3.36 10.97 -4.26
C LEU A 87 -2.89 11.60 -5.57
N THR A 88 -3.21 10.97 -6.71
CA THR A 88 -2.85 11.49 -8.04
C THR A 88 -3.50 12.83 -8.32
N ALA A 89 -4.79 12.99 -8.00
CA ALA A 89 -5.51 14.26 -8.16
C ALA A 89 -4.89 15.42 -7.36
N ARG A 90 -4.23 15.12 -6.23
CA ARG A 90 -3.56 16.09 -5.36
C ARG A 90 -2.06 16.25 -5.65
N GLY A 91 -1.48 15.40 -6.49
CA GLY A 91 -0.04 15.37 -6.77
C GLY A 91 0.83 14.70 -5.70
N GLY A 92 0.22 14.04 -4.71
CA GLY A 92 0.90 13.39 -3.59
C GLY A 92 0.49 13.98 -2.24
N VAL A 93 1.33 13.78 -1.23
CA VAL A 93 1.07 14.23 0.15
C VAL A 93 2.32 14.81 0.80
N SER A 94 2.11 15.83 1.63
CA SER A 94 3.19 16.46 2.39
C SER A 94 3.44 15.76 3.71
N ALA A 95 4.62 15.95 4.30
CA ALA A 95 4.91 15.43 5.63
C ALA A 95 3.99 15.98 6.72
N ALA A 96 3.58 17.25 6.61
CA ALA A 96 2.65 17.87 7.56
C ALA A 96 1.25 17.24 7.48
N GLU A 97 0.80 16.91 6.27
CA GLU A 97 -0.45 16.21 6.06
C GLU A 97 -0.41 14.80 6.65
N VAL A 98 0.63 14.02 6.34
CA VAL A 98 0.78 12.65 6.87
C VAL A 98 0.88 12.65 8.39
N ALA A 99 1.54 13.64 9.00
CA ALA A 99 1.62 13.76 10.45
C ALA A 99 0.26 14.02 11.13
N SER A 100 -0.74 14.49 10.38
CA SER A 100 -2.11 14.65 10.87
C SER A 100 -2.95 13.36 10.76
N TRP A 101 -2.44 12.33 10.11
CA TRP A 101 -3.14 11.05 9.97
C TRP A 101 -2.91 10.19 11.21
N ASP A 102 -3.98 9.90 11.93
CA ASP A 102 -3.97 8.90 13.01
C ASP A 102 -4.20 7.50 12.42
N VAL A 103 -3.09 6.76 12.24
CA VAL A 103 -3.09 5.49 11.50
C VAL A 103 -3.07 4.29 12.43
N LEU A 104 -2.37 4.31 13.56
CA LEU A 104 -2.39 3.17 14.50
C LEU A 104 -2.18 3.67 15.92
N ASP A 105 -3.24 3.69 16.73
CA ASP A 105 -3.17 4.05 18.15
C ASP A 105 -2.42 5.38 18.44
N GLY A 106 -2.64 6.41 17.61
CA GLY A 106 -1.96 7.70 17.72
C GLY A 106 -0.64 7.80 16.95
N GLU A 107 -0.17 6.70 16.35
CA GLU A 107 1.03 6.68 15.50
C GLU A 107 0.71 7.02 14.04
N SER A 108 1.66 7.71 13.41
CA SER A 108 1.62 8.10 11.99
C SER A 108 2.69 7.37 11.17
N ILE A 109 2.62 7.48 9.85
CA ILE A 109 3.59 6.82 8.95
C ILE A 109 4.97 7.47 9.07
N HIS A 110 6.01 6.65 9.23
CA HIS A 110 7.40 7.12 9.21
C HIS A 110 7.88 7.44 7.78
N LEU A 111 7.83 8.71 7.38
CA LEU A 111 8.25 9.17 6.04
C LEU A 111 9.78 9.18 5.79
N ARG A 112 10.60 8.74 6.76
CA ARG A 112 12.07 8.65 6.65
C ARG A 112 12.74 9.97 6.23
N GLY A 113 12.19 11.10 6.66
CA GLY A 113 12.70 12.44 6.34
C GLY A 113 12.26 13.00 4.98
N ALA A 114 11.41 12.29 4.23
CA ALA A 114 10.79 12.85 3.03
C ALA A 114 9.83 13.99 3.41
N GLY A 115 10.04 15.18 2.87
CA GLY A 115 9.14 16.33 3.06
C GLY A 115 7.86 16.25 2.23
N HIS A 116 7.88 15.47 1.15
CA HIS A 116 6.76 15.22 0.24
C HIS A 116 6.88 13.83 -0.38
N VAL A 117 5.76 13.12 -0.52
CA VAL A 117 5.66 11.85 -1.23
C VAL A 117 4.86 12.08 -2.50
N ALA A 118 5.51 11.95 -3.66
CA ALA A 118 4.86 12.14 -4.95
C ALA A 118 3.85 11.02 -5.24
N ALA A 119 2.72 11.37 -5.87
CA ALA A 119 1.69 10.38 -6.19
C ALA A 119 2.13 9.34 -7.23
N GLY A 120 3.00 9.70 -8.19
CA GLY A 120 3.41 8.81 -9.28
C GLY A 120 3.94 7.45 -8.80
N PRO A 121 4.97 7.42 -7.93
CA PRO A 121 5.44 6.16 -7.34
C PRO A 121 4.39 5.40 -6.53
N VAL A 122 3.51 6.11 -5.81
CA VAL A 122 2.46 5.47 -5.01
C VAL A 122 1.40 4.81 -5.92
N ALA A 123 1.02 5.49 -6.99
CA ALA A 123 0.09 4.97 -7.99
C ALA A 123 0.68 3.75 -8.73
N GLU A 124 1.96 3.80 -9.07
CA GLU A 124 2.68 2.67 -9.67
C GLU A 124 2.72 1.46 -8.72
N LEU A 125 2.91 1.67 -7.42
CA LEU A 125 2.81 0.62 -6.41
C LEU A 125 1.41 0.02 -6.34
N GLY A 126 0.35 0.85 -6.33
CA GLY A 126 -1.03 0.37 -6.33
C GLY A 126 -1.35 -0.48 -7.57
N GLU A 127 -0.85 -0.07 -8.74
CA GLU A 127 -0.99 -0.84 -9.98
C GLU A 127 -0.22 -2.17 -9.91
N ALA A 128 0.96 -2.21 -9.29
CA ALA A 128 1.70 -3.45 -9.08
C ALA A 128 0.94 -4.43 -8.18
N ILE A 129 0.27 -3.96 -7.12
CA ILE A 129 -0.62 -4.80 -6.28
C ILE A 129 -1.76 -5.39 -7.12
N ARG A 130 -2.38 -4.57 -7.98
CA ARG A 130 -3.44 -5.01 -8.89
C ARG A 130 -2.97 -6.10 -9.86
N LEU A 131 -1.82 -5.87 -10.50
CA LEU A 131 -1.24 -6.82 -11.45
C LEU A 131 -0.81 -8.12 -10.75
N LEU A 132 -0.28 -8.03 -9.53
CA LEU A 132 0.08 -9.20 -8.72
C LEU A 132 -1.16 -10.07 -8.42
N LEU A 133 -2.25 -9.46 -7.92
CA LEU A 133 -3.50 -10.17 -7.62
C LEU A 133 -4.17 -10.75 -8.87
N ALA A 134 -3.99 -10.11 -10.03
CA ALA A 134 -4.48 -10.60 -11.32
C ALA A 134 -3.59 -11.69 -11.95
N GLY A 135 -2.45 -12.06 -11.34
CA GLY A 135 -1.47 -12.96 -11.94
C GLY A 135 -0.83 -12.41 -13.22
N ALA A 136 -0.85 -11.09 -13.39
CA ALA A 136 -0.41 -10.37 -14.58
C ALA A 136 0.81 -9.47 -14.31
N LEU A 137 1.45 -9.62 -13.15
CA LEU A 137 2.68 -8.90 -12.84
C LEU A 137 3.78 -9.34 -13.83
N PRO A 138 4.38 -8.42 -14.59
CA PRO A 138 5.44 -8.78 -15.52
C PRO A 138 6.64 -9.37 -14.75
N PRO A 139 7.35 -10.35 -15.32
CA PRO A 139 8.54 -10.89 -14.67
C PRO A 139 9.59 -9.79 -14.49
N ALA A 140 10.33 -9.86 -13.38
CA ALA A 140 11.50 -9.02 -13.18
C ALA A 140 12.64 -9.45 -14.13
N PRO A 141 13.63 -8.58 -14.38
CA PRO A 141 14.85 -8.98 -15.07
C PRO A 141 15.49 -10.23 -14.45
N GLU A 142 16.19 -11.02 -15.26
CA GLU A 142 16.82 -12.26 -14.80
C GLU A 142 17.73 -12.02 -13.58
N GLY A 143 17.53 -12.81 -12.53
CA GLY A 143 18.28 -12.73 -11.27
C GLY A 143 17.93 -11.54 -10.37
N GLN A 144 16.87 -10.78 -10.69
CA GLN A 144 16.47 -9.57 -9.93
C GLN A 144 15.03 -9.67 -9.43
N HIS A 145 14.68 -8.78 -8.51
CA HIS A 145 13.31 -8.58 -8.05
C HIS A 145 12.83 -7.16 -8.39
N TRP A 146 11.54 -7.01 -8.66
CA TRP A 146 10.96 -5.67 -8.77
C TRP A 146 10.96 -4.94 -7.43
N TYR A 147 11.21 -3.64 -7.49
CA TYR A 147 11.11 -2.70 -6.38
C TYR A 147 10.27 -1.48 -6.78
N TYR A 148 9.09 -1.36 -6.19
CA TYR A 148 8.06 -0.37 -6.53
C TYR A 148 7.91 0.73 -5.49
N GLY A 149 7.36 1.87 -5.91
CA GLY A 149 7.05 2.98 -5.01
C GLY A 149 8.27 3.80 -4.59
N THR A 150 9.43 3.58 -5.19
CA THR A 150 10.64 4.34 -4.86
C THR A 150 10.50 5.81 -5.29
N PRO A 151 11.25 6.76 -4.70
CA PRO A 151 11.21 8.15 -5.15
C PRO A 151 11.51 8.36 -6.65
N SER A 152 12.25 7.43 -7.27
CA SER A 152 12.56 7.41 -8.70
C SER A 152 11.61 6.54 -9.55
N GLY A 153 10.54 5.98 -8.96
CA GLY A 153 9.63 5.02 -9.61
C GLY A 153 10.14 3.58 -9.53
N ARG A 154 9.60 2.69 -10.38
CA ARG A 154 9.96 1.27 -10.39
C ARG A 154 11.44 1.09 -10.74
N SER A 155 12.09 0.23 -9.96
CA SER A 155 13.45 -0.25 -10.17
C SER A 155 13.51 -1.75 -9.96
N SER A 156 14.68 -2.34 -10.20
CA SER A 156 14.96 -3.73 -9.87
C SER A 156 16.17 -3.80 -8.94
N ILE A 157 16.18 -4.78 -8.04
CA ILE A 157 17.22 -5.02 -7.03
C ILE A 157 17.64 -6.48 -6.98
#